data_AF-A0A136MB75-F1
#
_entry.id   AF-A0A136MB75-F1
#
_cell.length_a   1.000
_cell.length_b   1.000
_cell.length_c   1.000
_cell.angle_alpha   90.00
_cell.angle_beta   90.00
_cell.angle_gamma   90.00
#
_symmetry.space_group_name_H-M   'P 1'
#
loop_
_entity.id
_entity.type
_entity.pdbx_description
1 polymer ?
#
loop_
_entity_poly.entity_id
_entity_poly.type
_entity_poly.pdbx_seq_one_letter_code
_entity_poly.pdbx_strand_id
1 'polypeptide(L)' 'MARAFVKKGDTVRIISGRKTERGKTGKVLRVFPKDQRILVENINLRKKHVRPNPQKNIKGGIIEREIPVHQSNVKVISEE' A
#
# COMPACT_ATOMS: atom_id res chain seq x y z
N MET A 1 -19.91 -7.78 -9.02
CA MET A 1 -19.26 -6.76 -8.18
C MET A 1 -17.91 -7.31 -7.72
N ALA A 2 -16.81 -6.60 -7.94
CA ALA A 2 -15.51 -7.04 -7.45
C ALA A 2 -15.49 -6.92 -5.91
N ARG A 3 -15.28 -8.05 -5.23
CA ARG A 3 -15.33 -8.15 -3.76
C ARG A 3 -13.90 -8.07 -3.22
N ALA A 4 -13.66 -7.06 -2.37
CA ALA A 4 -12.46 -7.01 -1.55
C ALA A 4 -12.77 -7.68 -0.20
N PHE A 5 -11.86 -8.53 0.30
CA PHE A 5 -12.04 -9.19 1.59
C PHE A 5 -11.59 -8.32 2.77
N VAL A 6 -10.83 -7.25 2.50
CA VAL A 6 -10.37 -6.27 3.49
C VAL A 6 -11.07 -4.93 3.32
N LYS A 7 -11.20 -4.20 4.43
CA LYS A 7 -11.73 -2.84 4.50
C LYS A 7 -10.62 -1.84 4.81
N LYS A 8 -10.90 -0.57 4.55
CA LYS A 8 -10.03 0.52 4.97
C LYS A 8 -9.98 0.54 6.49
N GLY A 9 -8.78 0.57 7.06
CA GLY A 9 -8.56 0.58 8.50
C GLY A 9 -8.17 -0.77 9.10
N ASP A 10 -8.33 -1.88 8.36
CA ASP A 10 -7.91 -3.19 8.84
C ASP A 10 -6.38 -3.27 8.94
N THR A 11 -5.90 -4.01 9.95
CA THR A 11 -4.49 -4.36 10.08
C THR A 11 -4.24 -5.66 9.33
N VAL A 12 -3.24 -5.65 8.46
CA VAL A 12 -2.90 -6.79 7.62
C VAL A 12 -1.43 -7.13 7.73
N ARG A 13 -1.10 -8.42 7.62
CA ARG A 13 0.25 -8.94 7.50
C ARG A 13 0.52 -9.44 6.09
N ILE A 14 1.69 -9.14 5.54
CA ILE A 14 2.09 -9.64 4.22
C ILE A 14 2.52 -11.11 4.33
N ILE A 15 1.89 -11.96 3.53
CA ILE A 15 2.18 -13.40 3.44
C ILE A 15 3.23 -13.67 2.34
N SER A 16 3.10 -12.98 1.21
CA SER A 16 3.88 -13.22 0.00
C SER A 16 4.29 -11.90 -0.68
N GLY A 17 5.36 -11.95 -1.48
CA GLY A 17 5.92 -10.77 -2.15
C GLY A 17 7.42 -10.64 -1.91
N ARG A 18 7.92 -9.40 -1.93
CA ARG A 18 9.35 -9.10 -1.76
C ARG A 18 9.81 -9.61 -0.38
N LYS A 19 10.97 -10.28 -0.33
CA LYS A 19 11.51 -10.89 0.91
C LYS A 19 11.62 -9.90 2.07
N THR A 20 11.90 -8.62 1.78
CA THR A 20 12.01 -7.54 2.78
C THR A 20 10.68 -7.09 3.36
N GLU A 21 9.56 -7.47 2.75
CA GLU A 21 8.21 -7.05 3.14
C GLU A 21 7.38 -8.22 3.69
N ARG A 22 7.68 -9.44 3.25
CA ARG A 22 7.07 -10.65 3.79
C ARG A 22 7.18 -10.67 5.32
N GLY A 23 6.05 -10.85 5.99
CA GLY A 23 5.96 -10.89 7.44
C GLY A 23 5.72 -9.54 8.11
N LYS A 24 5.89 -8.40 7.42
CA LYS A 24 5.55 -7.07 7.95
C LYS A 24 4.05 -6.91 8.10
N THR A 25 3.68 -6.12 9.10
CA THR A 25 2.31 -5.69 9.38
C THR A 25 2.14 -4.24 8.97
N GLY A 26 0.92 -3.87 8.58
CA GLY A 26 0.59 -2.49 8.26
C GLY A 26 -0.92 -2.29 8.14
N LYS A 27 -1.34 -1.04 8.20
CA LYS A 27 -2.74 -0.65 8.12
C LYS A 27 -3.17 -0.41 6.68
N VAL A 28 -4.39 -0.83 6.32
CA VAL A 28 -4.96 -0.57 5.00
C VAL A 28 -5.43 0.89 4.91
N LEU A 29 -4.73 1.68 4.09
CA LEU A 29 -5.05 3.09 3.82
C LEU A 29 -6.18 3.24 2.80
N ARG A 30 -6.18 2.41 1.76
CA ARG A 30 -7.17 2.46 0.68
C ARG A 30 -7.33 1.10 0.02
N VAL A 31 -8.55 0.82 -0.42
CA VAL A 31 -8.89 -0.41 -1.15
C VAL A 31 -9.29 -0.04 -2.57
N PHE A 32 -8.82 -0.81 -3.54
CA PHE A 32 -9.18 -0.72 -4.97
C PHE A 32 -9.87 -2.03 -5.37
N PRO A 33 -11.19 -2.17 -5.13
CA PRO A 33 -11.89 -3.44 -5.33
C PRO A 33 -11.87 -3.92 -6.78
N LYS A 34 -11.95 -2.99 -7.75
CA LYS A 34 -11.93 -3.30 -9.19
C LYS A 34 -10.63 -3.99 -9.61
N ASP A 35 -9.51 -3.55 -9.04
CA ASP A 35 -8.17 -4.05 -9.38
C ASP A 35 -7.69 -5.14 -8.41
N GLN A 36 -8.50 -5.52 -7.42
CA GLN A 36 -8.14 -6.43 -6.32
C GLN A 36 -6.84 -6.01 -5.60
N ARG A 37 -6.61 -4.69 -5.49
CA ARG A 37 -5.41 -4.12 -4.88
C ARG A 37 -5.75 -3.30 -3.65
N ILE A 38 -4.79 -3.21 -2.76
CA ILE A 38 -4.89 -2.47 -1.51
C ILE A 38 -3.63 -1.67 -1.28
N LEU A 39 -3.79 -0.46 -0.74
CA LEU A 39 -2.68 0.38 -0.31
C LEU A 39 -2.48 0.14 1.18
N VAL A 40 -1.30 -0.36 1.54
CA VAL A 40 -0.92 -0.64 2.92
C VAL A 40 0.19 0.33 3.32
N GLU A 41 0.08 0.86 4.53
CA GLU A 41 1.03 1.82 5.10
C GLU A 41 2.44 1.23 5.21
N ASN A 42 3.47 2.03 4.89
CA ASN A 42 4.89 1.68 5.00
C ASN A 42 5.30 0.36 4.30
N ILE A 43 4.53 -0.05 3.31
CA ILE A 43 4.70 -1.30 2.55
C ILE A 43 4.78 -0.96 1.06
N ASN A 44 5.65 -1.66 0.32
CA ASN A 44 5.85 -1.53 -1.11
C ASN A 44 6.21 -0.10 -1.53
N LEU A 45 7.13 0.52 -0.76
CA LEU A 45 7.67 1.85 -1.01
C LEU A 45 8.51 1.85 -2.28
N ARG A 46 8.22 2.79 -3.18
CA ARG A 46 9.03 3.03 -4.38
C ARG A 46 9.42 4.47 -4.50
N LYS A 47 10.65 4.66 -4.98
CA LYS A 47 11.19 5.97 -5.35
C LYS A 47 10.52 6.44 -6.64
N LYS A 48 9.83 7.57 -6.57
CA LYS A 48 9.22 8.24 -7.71
C LYS A 48 9.93 9.58 -7.93
N HIS A 49 10.48 9.74 -9.13
CA HIS A 49 11.02 11.02 -9.57
C HIS A 49 9.85 11.95 -9.91
N VAL A 50 9.74 13.05 -9.19
CA VAL A 50 8.69 14.05 -9.40
C VAL A 50 9.32 15.32 -9.93
N ARG A 51 8.82 15.76 -11.08
CA ARG A 51 9.19 17.06 -11.65
C ARG A 51 8.67 18.16 -10.72
N PRO A 52 9.49 19.21 -10.45
CA PRO A 52 9.05 20.33 -9.64
C PRO A 52 7.81 20.98 -10.28
N ASN A 53 6.83 21.33 -9.45
CA ASN A 53 5.68 22.11 -9.89
C ASN A 53 5.56 23.37 -9.00
N PRO A 54 6.03 24.53 -9.48
CA PRO A 54 6.01 25.79 -8.73
C PRO A 54 4.60 26.22 -8.31
N GLN A 55 3.57 25.98 -9.14
CA GLN A 55 2.18 26.39 -8.85
C GLN A 55 1.56 25.61 -7.68
N LYS A 56 2.02 24.39 -7.43
CA LYS A 56 1.55 23.55 -6.31
C LYS A 56 2.51 23.56 -5.13
N ASN A 57 3.54 24.41 -5.16
CA ASN A 57 4.62 24.46 -4.18
C ASN A 57 5.29 23.09 -3.95
N ILE A 58 5.36 22.26 -5.00
CA ILE A 58 5.95 20.92 -4.94
C ILE A 58 7.42 21.07 -5.35
N LYS A 59 8.33 20.94 -4.37
CA LYS A 59 9.76 20.81 -4.64
C LYS A 59 10.01 19.55 -5.45
N GLY A 60 10.77 19.68 -6.53
CA GLY A 60 11.19 18.54 -7.34
C GLY A 60 12.13 17.64 -6.53
N GLY A 61 12.15 16.36 -6.85
CA GLY A 61 13.04 15.42 -6.16
C GLY A 61 12.59 13.97 -6.26
N ILE A 62 13.27 13.14 -5.48
CA ILE A 62 12.93 11.72 -5.31
C ILE A 62 12.04 11.62 -4.09
N ILE A 63 10.75 11.35 -4.30
CA ILE A 63 9.82 11.05 -3.21
C ILE A 63 9.65 9.55 -3.08
N GLU A 64 9.46 9.08 -1.86
CA GLU A 64 9.02 7.71 -1.61
C GLU A 64 7.49 7.69 -1.53
N ARG A 65 6.88 6.70 -2.17
CA ARG A 65 5.44 6.52 -2.16
C ARG A 65 5.09 5.05 -2.07
N GLU A 66 4.07 4.75 -1.29
CA GLU A 66 3.50 3.41 -1.17
C GLU A 66 2.79 3.05 -2.49
N ILE A 67 3.02 1.83 -2.95
CA ILE A 67 2.35 1.28 -4.12
C ILE A 67 1.37 0.19 -3.68
N PRO A 68 0.16 0.13 -4.29
CA PRO A 68 -0.79 -0.90 -3.95
C PRO A 68 -0.23 -2.31 -4.15
N VAL A 69 -0.53 -3.19 -3.21
CA VAL A 69 -0.25 -4.62 -3.24
C VAL A 69 -1.51 -5.41 -3.58
N HIS A 70 -1.36 -6.61 -4.14
CA HIS A 70 -2.51 -7.46 -4.44
C HIS A 70 -3.11 -8.02 -3.14
N GLN A 71 -4.44 -8.03 -3.04
CA GLN A 71 -5.13 -8.46 -1.82
C GLN A 71 -4.81 -9.91 -1.45
N SER A 72 -4.55 -10.81 -2.41
CA SER A 72 -4.18 -12.21 -2.14
C SER A 72 -2.89 -12.39 -1.35
N ASN A 73 -2.04 -11.35 -1.31
CA ASN A 73 -0.72 -11.43 -0.69
C ASN A 73 -0.73 -11.00 0.77
N VAL A 74 -1.90 -10.66 1.31
CA VAL A 74 -2.05 -10.23 2.71
C VAL A 74 -3.01 -11.11 3.48
N LYS A 75 -2.81 -11.15 4.80
CA LYS A 75 -3.71 -11.77 5.78
C LYS A 75 -4.22 -10.70 6.73
N VAL A 76 -5.52 -10.67 7.01
CA VAL A 76 -6.05 -9.86 8.11
C VAL A 76 -5.54 -10.44 9.42
N ILE A 77 -5.07 -9.57 10.30
CA ILE A 77 -4.75 -9.91 11.68
C ILE A 77 -5.68 -9.11 12.58
N SER A 78 -6.36 -9.78 13.50
CA SER A 78 -6.99 -9.15 14.65
C SER A 78 -5.95 -9.11 15.75
N GLU A 79 -5.61 -7.92 16.21
CA GLU A 79 -5.00 -7.79 17.53
C GLU A 79 -6.11 -8.09 18.54
N GLU A 80 -5.92 -9.15 19.34
CA GLU A 80 -6.70 -9.38 20.57
C GLU A 80 -6.30 -8.38 21.64
#